data_AF-A0A9W9EWQ4-F1
#
_entry.id   AF-A0A9W9EWQ4-F1
#
_cell.length_a   1.000
_cell.length_b   1.000
_cell.length_c   1.000
_cell.angle_alpha   90.00
_cell.angle_beta   90.00
_cell.angle_gamma   90.00
#
_symmetry.space_group_name_H-M   'P 1'
#
loop_
_entity.id
_entity.type
_entity.pdbx_description
1 polymer ?
#
loop_
_entity_poly.entity_id
_entity_poly.type
_entity_poly.pdbx_seq_one_letter_code
_entity_poly.pdbx_strand_id
1 'polypeptide(L)'
;MDGNRGNSNESWSNWFEPEFVLQTTATIDGWPEFANRLIKETKKDQIHNFKLVWREPQLCWTSPGGRVVQIDNTAHIFFPSSGNGAALGMEDAVSLAACLQIARKGDVPWSTRVRNKLKLVAVFE
;
A
#
# COMPACT_ATOMS: atom_id res chain seq x y z
N MET A 1 27.08 -0.30 20.49
CA MET A 1 25.94 -0.85 21.25
C MET A 1 24.74 -0.77 20.34
N ASP A 2 24.37 -1.92 19.79
CA ASP A 2 23.23 -2.15 18.91
C ASP A 2 21.98 -2.27 19.79
N GLY A 3 21.11 -1.26 19.72
CA GLY A 3 19.89 -1.21 20.52
C GLY A 3 18.75 -0.71 19.66
N ASN A 4 18.03 -1.64 19.04
CA ASN A 4 16.69 -1.46 18.45
C ASN A 4 16.60 -1.01 16.97
N ARG A 5 17.55 -1.41 16.09
CA ARG A 5 17.27 -1.45 14.64
C ARG A 5 16.59 -2.77 14.28
N GLY A 6 15.27 -2.93 14.48
CA GLY A 6 14.66 -4.19 14.02
C GLY A 6 13.21 -4.56 14.31
N ASN A 7 12.34 -3.70 14.84
CA ASN A 7 10.94 -4.09 15.10
C ASN A 7 9.88 -3.36 14.24
N SER A 8 10.28 -2.73 13.13
CA SER A 8 9.31 -2.20 12.17
C SER A 8 8.70 -3.36 11.39
N ASN A 9 7.38 -3.52 11.48
CA ASN A 9 6.63 -4.52 10.72
C ASN A 9 5.68 -3.81 9.75
N GLU A 10 5.35 -4.45 8.63
CA GLU A 10 4.36 -3.93 7.67
C GLU A 10 2.94 -4.15 8.22
N SER A 11 2.62 -3.47 9.32
CA SER A 11 1.38 -3.66 10.08
C SER A 11 0.90 -2.37 10.70
N TRP A 12 -0.39 -2.11 10.55
CA TRP A 12 -1.10 -1.00 11.20
C TRP A 12 -1.38 -1.27 12.69
N SER A 13 -1.09 -2.47 13.19
CA SER A 13 -1.28 -2.80 14.61
C SER A 13 0.00 -2.65 15.43
N ASN A 14 1.06 -2.09 14.85
CA ASN A 14 2.35 -1.91 15.51
C ASN A 14 2.51 -0.47 15.99
N TRP A 15 2.32 -0.26 17.29
CA TRP A 15 2.27 1.05 17.94
C TRP A 15 3.60 1.41 18.61
N PHE A 16 3.94 2.69 18.63
CA PHE A 16 5.16 3.22 19.22
C PHE A 16 4.90 4.42 20.12
N GLU A 17 5.75 4.60 21.11
CA GLU A 17 5.72 5.78 21.96
C GLU A 17 6.26 7.02 21.22
N PRO A 18 5.76 8.24 21.49
CA PRO A 18 6.29 9.47 20.90
C PRO A 18 7.82 9.63 21.05
N GLU A 19 8.37 9.14 22.17
CA GLU A 19 9.80 9.17 22.45
C GLU A 19 10.64 8.47 21.37
N PHE A 20 10.11 7.41 20.75
CA PHE A 20 10.77 6.72 19.64
C PHE A 20 10.94 7.63 18.41
N VAL A 21 9.92 8.44 18.11
CA VAL A 21 9.96 9.42 17.02
C VAL A 21 10.94 10.55 17.36
N LEU A 22 10.94 11.02 18.61
CA LEU A 22 11.82 12.10 19.08
C LEU A 22 13.30 11.72 18.99
N GLN A 23 13.65 10.46 19.24
CA GLN A 23 15.02 9.94 19.02
C GLN A 23 15.45 10.07 17.56
N THR A 24 14.52 9.88 16.62
CA THR A 24 14.80 9.99 15.17
C THR A 24 14.87 11.45 14.75
N THR A 25 13.95 12.30 15.20
CA THR A 25 13.94 13.71 14.80
C THR A 25 15.10 14.50 15.40
N ALA A 26 15.65 14.08 16.55
CA ALA A 26 16.86 14.65 17.13
C ALA A 26 18.13 14.47 16.25
N THR A 27 18.11 13.55 15.28
CA THR A 27 19.23 13.37 14.33
C THR A 27 19.10 14.23 13.07
N ILE A 28 18.05 15.07 12.96
CA ILE A 28 17.79 15.90 11.79
C ILE A 28 18.21 17.35 12.11
N ASP A 29 19.20 17.85 11.39
CA ASP A 29 19.68 19.22 11.56
C ASP A 29 18.57 20.24 11.28
N GLY A 30 18.41 21.21 12.19
CA GLY A 30 17.39 22.27 12.05
C GLY A 30 15.95 21.82 12.32
N TRP A 31 15.74 20.64 12.93
CA TRP A 31 14.40 20.18 13.28
C TRP A 31 13.67 21.17 14.21
N PRO A 32 12.46 21.64 13.84
CA PRO A 32 11.81 22.71 14.57
C PRO A 32 11.19 22.24 15.88
N GLU A 33 11.37 23.03 16.95
CA GLU A 33 10.90 22.68 18.29
C GLU A 33 9.37 22.48 18.36
N PHE A 34 8.59 23.22 17.56
CA PHE A 34 7.14 23.07 17.54
C PHE A 34 6.70 21.69 17.05
N ALA A 35 7.46 21.05 16.15
CA ALA A 35 7.14 19.70 15.68
C ALA A 35 7.33 18.68 16.80
N ASN A 36 8.33 18.83 17.67
CA ASN A 36 8.48 17.99 18.86
C ASN A 36 7.30 18.14 19.83
N ARG A 37 6.78 19.37 20.01
CA ARG A 37 5.57 19.60 20.82
C ARG A 37 4.38 18.88 20.20
N LEU A 38 4.17 19.00 18.90
CA LEU A 38 3.07 18.32 18.20
C LEU A 38 3.17 16.79 18.28
N ILE A 39 4.37 16.22 18.12
CA ILE A 39 4.60 14.77 18.23
C ILE A 39 4.20 14.27 19.64
N LYS A 40 4.53 15.02 20.69
CA LYS A 40 4.20 14.68 22.09
C LYS A 40 2.70 14.71 22.40
N GLU A 41 1.91 15.46 21.64
CA GLU A 41 0.45 15.47 21.77
C GLU A 41 -0.22 14.24 21.13
N THR A 42 0.50 13.49 20.29
CA THR A 42 -0.03 12.26 19.70
C THR A 42 -0.19 11.18 20.77
N LYS A 43 -1.35 10.52 20.82
CA LYS A 43 -1.58 9.43 21.77
C LYS A 43 -0.64 8.26 21.51
N LYS A 44 -0.27 7.55 22.58
CA LYS A 44 0.69 6.44 22.56
C LYS A 44 0.26 5.28 21.65
N ASP A 45 -1.03 5.11 21.46
CA ASP A 45 -1.68 4.11 20.60
C ASP A 45 -2.05 4.69 19.23
N GLN A 46 -1.35 5.72 18.74
CA GLN A 46 -1.63 6.36 17.45
C GLN A 46 -0.40 6.64 16.59
N ILE A 47 0.79 6.26 17.06
CA ILE A 47 2.03 6.37 16.27
C ILE A 47 2.38 4.99 15.72
N HIS A 48 2.52 4.92 14.40
CA HIS A 48 2.89 3.70 13.70
C HIS A 48 4.29 3.82 13.10
N ASN A 49 5.15 2.85 13.37
CA ASN A 49 6.37 2.65 12.60
C ASN A 49 6.10 1.59 11.53
N PHE A 50 5.54 2.05 10.42
CA PHE A 50 5.19 1.19 9.30
C PHE A 50 6.40 0.96 8.40
N LYS A 51 6.86 -0.29 8.29
CA LYS A 51 7.97 -0.63 7.41
C LYS A 51 7.55 -0.49 5.95
N LEU A 52 8.18 0.43 5.22
CA LEU A 52 7.98 0.55 3.78
C LEU A 52 8.70 -0.61 3.06
N VAL A 53 7.94 -1.38 2.28
CA VAL A 53 8.45 -2.52 1.52
C VAL A 53 8.12 -2.32 0.05
N TRP A 54 9.14 -2.38 -0.80
CA TRP A 54 8.96 -2.43 -2.25
C TRP A 54 8.75 -3.87 -2.70
N ARG A 55 7.85 -4.08 -3.67
CA ARG A 55 7.65 -5.37 -4.32
C ARG A 55 7.72 -5.17 -5.82
N GLU A 56 8.41 -6.08 -6.50
CA GLU A 56 8.52 -6.01 -7.96
C GLU A 56 7.16 -6.19 -8.64
N PRO A 57 6.84 -5.35 -9.64
CA PRO A 57 5.66 -5.49 -10.47
C PRO A 57 5.43 -6.92 -10.96
N GLN A 58 4.22 -7.44 -10.76
CA GLN A 58 3.78 -8.68 -11.39
C GLN A 58 2.97 -8.37 -12.65
N LEU A 59 3.32 -9.02 -13.77
CA LEU A 59 2.63 -8.78 -15.06
C LEU A 59 1.30 -9.53 -15.17
N CYS A 60 1.03 -10.47 -14.27
CA CYS A 60 -0.18 -11.27 -14.26
C CYS A 60 -0.78 -11.33 -12.86
N TRP A 61 -1.97 -10.76 -12.72
CA TRP A 61 -2.76 -10.75 -11.50
C TRP A 61 -3.95 -11.71 -11.56
N THR A 62 -4.04 -12.52 -12.62
CA THR A 62 -5.17 -13.43 -12.86
C THR A 62 -4.67 -14.86 -12.79
N SER A 63 -5.36 -15.72 -12.04
CA SER A 63 -5.01 -17.14 -11.95
C SER A 63 -5.11 -17.85 -13.31
N PRO A 64 -4.43 -18.99 -13.53
CA PRO A 64 -4.48 -19.70 -14.81
C PRO A 64 -5.91 -19.99 -15.31
N GLY A 65 -6.80 -20.37 -14.38
CA GLY A 65 -8.22 -20.62 -14.65
C GLY A 65 -9.08 -19.36 -14.80
N GLY A 66 -8.55 -18.16 -14.54
CA GLY A 66 -9.27 -16.89 -14.70
C GLY A 66 -10.41 -16.68 -13.70
N ARG A 67 -10.31 -17.29 -12.52
CA ARG A 67 -11.36 -17.23 -11.47
C ARG A 67 -10.91 -16.61 -10.16
N VAL A 68 -9.62 -16.30 -10.04
CA VAL A 68 -9.05 -15.59 -8.89
C VAL A 68 -8.25 -14.43 -9.48
N VAL A 69 -8.48 -13.23 -8.95
CA VAL A 69 -7.85 -12.00 -9.43
C VAL A 69 -7.29 -11.25 -8.22
N GLN A 70 -6.02 -10.88 -8.29
CA GLN A 70 -5.38 -9.95 -7.35
C GLN A 70 -5.68 -8.51 -7.78
N ILE A 71 -5.96 -7.66 -6.80
CA ILE A 71 -6.26 -6.23 -6.97
C ILE A 71 -5.57 -5.43 -5.85
N ASP A 72 -5.46 -4.12 -6.03
CA ASP A 72 -4.94 -3.19 -5.03
C ASP A 72 -3.52 -3.62 -4.55
N ASN A 73 -3.17 -3.39 -3.28
CA ASN A 73 -1.89 -3.76 -2.67
C ASN A 73 -1.46 -5.22 -2.87
N THR A 74 -2.38 -6.15 -3.18
CA THR A 74 -2.01 -7.55 -3.49
C THR A 74 -1.49 -7.75 -4.91
N ALA A 75 -1.78 -6.81 -5.80
CA ALA A 75 -1.38 -6.78 -7.21
C ALA A 75 -0.26 -5.75 -7.45
N HIS A 76 -0.37 -4.57 -6.84
CA HIS A 76 0.56 -3.46 -6.96
C HIS A 76 0.62 -2.71 -5.62
N ILE A 77 1.78 -2.70 -4.97
CA ILE A 77 1.98 -1.90 -3.76
C ILE A 77 2.61 -0.57 -4.10
N PHE A 78 2.08 0.51 -3.53
CA PHE A 78 2.62 1.85 -3.67
C PHE A 78 3.09 2.41 -2.33
N PHE A 79 4.08 3.29 -2.38
CA PHE A 79 4.45 4.06 -1.19
C PHE A 79 3.27 4.95 -0.78
N PRO A 80 2.94 5.05 0.53
CA PRO A 80 1.87 5.92 1.01
C PRO A 80 2.05 7.39 0.58
N SER A 81 3.30 7.83 0.40
CA SER A 81 3.64 9.17 -0.08
C SER A 81 3.18 9.47 -1.52
N SER A 82 2.87 8.46 -2.32
CA SER A 82 2.34 8.65 -3.69
C SER A 82 0.91 9.18 -3.70
N GLY A 83 0.14 8.98 -2.62
CA GLY A 83 -1.27 9.36 -2.54
C GLY A 83 -2.23 8.58 -3.45
N ASN A 84 -1.73 7.66 -4.29
CA ASN A 84 -2.51 7.04 -5.36
C ASN A 84 -2.91 5.58 -5.12
N GLY A 85 -2.31 4.87 -4.16
CA GLY A 85 -2.55 3.44 -3.96
C GLY A 85 -4.03 3.08 -3.80
N ALA A 86 -4.75 3.80 -2.92
CA ALA A 86 -6.18 3.57 -2.69
C ALA A 86 -7.04 3.87 -3.94
N ALA A 87 -6.72 4.94 -4.67
CA ALA A 87 -7.43 5.30 -5.90
C ALA A 87 -7.26 4.21 -6.97
N LEU A 88 -6.05 3.69 -7.14
CA LEU A 88 -5.77 2.58 -8.06
C LEU A 88 -6.48 1.28 -7.65
N GLY A 89 -6.57 1.00 -6.34
CA GLY A 89 -7.39 -0.10 -5.83
C GLY A 89 -8.88 0.05 -6.14
N MET A 90 -9.42 1.27 -6.09
CA MET A 90 -10.80 1.54 -6.51
C MET A 90 -11.00 1.35 -8.02
N GLU A 91 -10.07 1.82 -8.84
CA GLU A 91 -10.09 1.59 -10.28
C GLU A 91 -10.04 0.09 -10.63
N ASP A 92 -9.25 -0.70 -9.89
CA ASP A 92 -9.21 -2.14 -10.05
C ASP A 92 -10.57 -2.78 -9.81
N ALA A 93 -11.25 -2.41 -8.72
CA ALA A 93 -12.56 -2.94 -8.37
C ALA A 93 -13.61 -2.58 -9.43
N VAL A 94 -13.66 -1.30 -9.84
CA VAL A 94 -14.63 -0.80 -10.84
C VAL A 94 -14.38 -1.43 -12.21
N SER A 95 -13.12 -1.48 -12.66
CA SER A 95 -12.77 -2.08 -13.96
C SER A 95 -13.06 -3.58 -13.99
N LEU A 96 -12.75 -4.32 -12.91
CA LEU A 96 -13.08 -5.74 -12.80
C LEU A 96 -14.60 -5.96 -12.86
N ALA A 97 -15.37 -5.19 -12.11
CA ALA A 97 -16.83 -5.27 -12.13
C ALA A 97 -17.40 -4.97 -13.53
N ALA A 98 -16.89 -3.94 -14.20
CA ALA A 98 -17.31 -3.59 -15.56
C ALA A 98 -16.98 -4.69 -16.58
N CYS A 99 -15.77 -5.25 -16.55
CA CYS A 99 -15.38 -6.36 -17.42
C CYS A 99 -16.26 -7.60 -17.22
N LEU A 100 -16.54 -7.95 -15.96
CA LEU A 100 -17.43 -9.07 -15.62
C LEU A 100 -18.87 -8.82 -16.10
N GLN A 101 -19.38 -7.59 -15.92
CA GLN A 101 -20.71 -7.20 -16.38
C GLN A 101 -20.84 -7.32 -17.91
N ILE A 102 -19.83 -6.88 -18.65
CA ILE A 102 -19.79 -6.96 -20.12
C ILE A 102 -19.76 -8.43 -20.58
N ALA A 103 -18.93 -9.27 -19.96
CA ALA A 103 -18.83 -10.69 -20.31
C ALA A 103 -20.05 -11.53 -19.89
N ARG A 104 -20.85 -11.04 -18.93
CA ARG A 104 -22.03 -11.73 -18.38
C ARG A 104 -21.66 -13.16 -17.95
N LYS A 105 -22.51 -14.14 -18.25
CA LYS A 105 -22.25 -15.58 -18.04
C LYS A 105 -21.45 -16.22 -19.18
N GLY A 106 -21.02 -15.45 -20.17
CA GLY A 106 -20.37 -15.96 -21.38
C GLY A 106 -18.97 -16.49 -21.09
N ASP A 107 -18.05 -15.60 -20.68
CA ASP A 107 -16.65 -15.96 -20.46
C ASP A 107 -15.98 -15.13 -19.34
N VAL A 108 -16.13 -15.61 -18.10
CA VAL A 108 -15.51 -15.01 -16.91
C VAL A 108 -13.96 -15.03 -17.00
N PRO A 109 -13.29 -16.15 -17.34
CA PRO A 109 -11.85 -16.17 -17.51
C PRO A 109 -11.33 -15.15 -18.53
N TRP A 110 -12.02 -14.97 -19.66
CA TRP A 110 -11.64 -13.95 -20.63
C TRP A 110 -11.74 -12.54 -20.06
N SER A 111 -12.83 -12.22 -19.35
CA SER A 111 -13.03 -10.88 -18.75
C SER A 111 -11.94 -10.50 -17.75
N THR A 112 -11.47 -11.45 -16.94
CA THR A 112 -10.40 -11.21 -15.95
C THR A 112 -9.05 -10.95 -16.63
N ARG A 113 -8.76 -11.64 -17.74
CA ARG A 113 -7.55 -11.42 -18.56
C ARG A 113 -7.60 -10.09 -19.30
N VAL A 114 -8.76 -9.67 -19.79
CA VAL A 114 -8.96 -8.32 -20.37
C VAL A 114 -8.69 -7.25 -19.31
N ARG A 115 -9.27 -7.39 -18.11
CA ARG A 115 -8.99 -6.48 -16.99
C ARG A 115 -7.50 -6.40 -16.67
N ASN A 116 -6.79 -7.54 -16.64
CA ASN A 116 -5.35 -7.56 -16.41
C ASN A 116 -4.60 -6.66 -17.41
N LYS A 117 -4.93 -6.76 -18.71
CA LYS A 117 -4.28 -5.96 -19.76
C LYS A 117 -4.58 -4.46 -19.62
N LEU A 118 -5.83 -4.10 -19.34
CA LEU A 118 -6.23 -2.70 -19.13
C LEU A 118 -5.47 -2.06 -17.96
N LYS A 119 -5.27 -2.80 -16.87
CA LYS A 119 -4.63 -2.27 -15.66
C LYS A 119 -3.10 -2.27 -15.70
N LEU A 120 -2.45 -3.14 -16.48
CA LEU A 120 -0.99 -3.06 -16.66
C LEU A 120 -0.56 -1.70 -17.21
N VAL A 121 -1.28 -1.17 -18.20
CA VAL A 121 -1.01 0.14 -18.80
C VAL A 121 -1.17 1.23 -17.74
N ALA A 122 -2.30 1.28 -17.04
CA ALA A 122 -2.57 2.35 -16.07
C ALA A 122 -1.64 2.35 -14.83
N VAL A 123 -0.95 1.23 -14.54
CA VAL A 123 -0.11 1.10 -13.34
C VAL A 123 1.38 1.24 -13.68
N PHE A 124 1.81 0.87 -14.89
CA PHE A 124 3.23 0.78 -15.25
C PHE A 124 3.64 1.62 -16.47
N GLU A 125 2.71 2.29 -17.15
CA GLU A 125 2.96 3.24 -18.24
C GLU A 125 2.44 4.64 -17.88
#